data_AF-A0A4Q5QTK2-F1
#
_entry.id   AF-A0A4Q5QTK2-F1
#
_cell.length_a   1.000
_cell.length_b   1.000
_cell.length_c   1.000
_cell.angle_alpha   90.00
_cell.angle_beta   90.00
_cell.angle_gamma   90.00
#
_symmetry.space_group_name_H-M   'P 1'
#
loop_
_entity.id
_entity.type
_entity.pdbx_description
1 polymer ?
#
loop_
_entity_poly.entity_id
_entity_poly.type
_entity_poly.pdbx_seq_one_letter_code
_entity_poly.pdbx_strand_id
1 'polypeptide(L)' 'EDAGFVENKRFKLDMFNVVLGIIAQLCLTVLPMFLILWMKLPLIITLATIGTIGFILKRTWWNKLEN' A
#
# COMPACT_ATOMS: atom_id res chain seq x y z
N GLU A 1 0.14 -36.87 9.82
CA GLU A 1 -0.24 -36.16 8.59
C GLU A 1 -1.37 -35.23 8.97
N ASP A 2 -1.08 -33.95 9.21
CA ASP A 2 -2.09 -32.98 9.65
C ASP A 2 -2.62 -32.26 8.40
N ALA A 3 -3.66 -32.83 7.79
CA ALA A 3 -4.36 -32.27 6.64
C ALA A 3 -5.32 -31.12 7.05
N GLY A 4 -4.87 -30.26 7.96
CA GLY A 4 -5.62 -29.10 8.45
C GLY A 4 -5.32 -27.84 7.63
N PHE A 5 -5.37 -27.91 6.29
CA PHE A 5 -5.27 -26.70 5.46
C PHE A 5 -6.59 -25.92 5.58
N VAL A 6 -6.67 -25.05 6.58
CA VAL A 6 -7.79 -24.13 6.74
C VAL A 6 -7.69 -23.07 5.65
N GLU A 7 -8.68 -23.02 4.76
CA GLU A 7 -8.73 -22.03 3.68
C GLU A 7 -8.53 -20.61 4.25
N ASN A 8 -7.57 -19.86 3.69
CA ASN A 8 -7.37 -18.47 4.06
C ASN A 8 -8.55 -17.62 3.58
N LYS A 9 -9.57 -17.45 4.43
CA LYS A 9 -10.72 -16.58 4.16
C LYS A 9 -10.34 -15.10 4.03
N ARG A 10 -9.08 -14.73 4.34
CA ARG A 10 -8.57 -13.34 4.25
C ARG A 10 -7.73 -13.08 3.00
N PHE A 11 -7.56 -14.06 2.11
CA PHE A 11 -6.73 -13.91 0.89
C PHE A 11 -7.08 -12.68 0.05
N LYS A 12 -8.38 -12.34 -0.08
CA LYS A 12 -8.81 -11.13 -0.80
C LYS A 12 -8.33 -9.83 -0.15
N LEU A 13 -8.34 -9.76 1.19
CA LEU A 13 -7.85 -8.59 1.93
C LEU A 13 -6.32 -8.51 1.88
N ASP A 14 -5.65 -9.65 2.00
CA ASP A 14 -4.18 -9.71 1.91
C ASP A 14 -3.69 -9.30 0.52
N MET A 15 -4.33 -9.80 -0.54
CA MET A 15 -4.03 -9.41 -1.92
C MET A 15 -4.30 -7.93 -2.19
N PHE A 16 -5.38 -7.38 -1.64
CA PHE A 16 -5.68 -5.95 -1.74
C PHE A 16 -4.60 -5.08 -1.08
N ASN A 17 -4.13 -5.47 0.10
CA ASN A 17 -3.03 -4.78 0.79
C ASN A 17 -1.73 -4.84 -0.02
N VAL A 18 -1.42 -5.98 -0.65
CA VAL A 18 -0.25 -6.15 -1.52
C VAL A 18 -0.35 -5.22 -2.75
N VAL A 19 -1.51 -5.17 -3.42
CA VAL A 19 -1.71 -4.28 -4.58
C VAL A 19 -1.55 -2.82 -4.18
N LEU A 20 -2.11 -2.40 -3.05
CA LEU A 20 -1.90 -1.06 -2.50
C LEU A 20 -0.41 -0.77 -2.24
N GLY A 21 0.33 -1.73 -1.69
CA GLY A 21 1.77 -1.63 -1.50
C GLY A 21 2.54 -1.43 -2.81
N ILE A 22 2.17 -2.15 -3.88
CA ILE A 22 2.78 -2.01 -5.21
C ILE A 22 2.54 -0.61 -5.78
N ILE A 23 1.32 -0.09 -5.64
CA ILE A 23 0.98 1.28 -6.08
C ILE A 23 1.80 2.31 -5.32
N ALA A 24 1.89 2.18 -3.99
CA ALA A 24 2.70 3.08 -3.17
C ALA A 24 4.20 3.04 -3.55
N GLN A 25 4.73 1.86 -3.84
CA GLN A 25 6.11 1.68 -4.28
C GLN A 25 6.36 2.34 -5.64
N LEU A 26 5.44 2.20 -6.59
CA LEU A 26 5.53 2.87 -7.89
C LEU A 26 5.48 4.39 -7.75
N CYS A 27 4.61 4.91 -6.87
CA CYS A 27 4.58 6.34 -6.52
C CYS A 27 5.91 6.81 -5.91
N LEU A 28 6.55 6.00 -5.07
CA LEU A 28 7.85 6.32 -4.46
C LEU A 28 8.97 6.37 -5.52
N THR A 29 8.94 5.50 -6.53
CA THR A 29 9.92 5.50 -7.63
C THR A 29 9.80 6.73 -8.53
N VAL A 30 8.59 7.27 -8.75
CA VAL A 30 8.40 8.49 -9.57
C VAL A 30 8.61 9.79 -8.81
N LEU A 31 8.58 9.74 -7.47
CA LEU A 31 8.83 10.88 -6.59
C LEU A 31 10.15 11.64 -6.86
N PRO A 32 11.32 10.98 -7.00
CA PRO A 32 12.56 11.67 -7.35
C PRO A 32 12.51 12.35 -8.72
N MET A 33 11.80 11.78 -9.71
CA MET A 33 11.62 12.43 -11.02
C MET A 33 10.83 13.73 -10.90
N PHE A 34 9.73 13.75 -10.13
CA PHE A 34 8.94 14.97 -9.94
C PHE A 34 9.69 16.06 -9.14
N LEU A 35 10.53 15.65 -8.18
CA LEU A 35 11.44 16.55 -7.48
C LEU A 35 12.46 17.19 -8.44
N ILE A 36 13.09 16.39 -9.30
CA ILE A 36 14.09 16.88 -10.26
C ILE A 36 13.46 17.82 -11.29
N LEU A 37 12.28 17.46 -11.82
CA LEU A 37 11.55 18.28 -12.80
C LEU A 37 10.88 19.52 -12.18
N TRP A 38 11.01 19.74 -10.86
CA TRP A 38 10.42 20.87 -10.14
C TRP A 38 8.90 21.03 -10.30
N MET A 39 8.20 19.93 -10.61
CA MET A 39 6.76 19.94 -10.83
C MET A 39 6.01 19.85 -9.50
N LYS A 40 5.67 21.01 -8.92
CA LYS A 40 5.04 21.10 -7.59
C LYS A 40 3.67 20.41 -7.48
N LEU A 41 2.83 20.53 -8.52
CA LEU A 41 1.49 19.92 -8.55
C LEU A 41 1.53 18.37 -8.46
N PRO A 42 2.20 17.64 -9.37
CA PRO A 42 2.23 16.18 -9.31
C PRO A 42 2.99 15.65 -8.10
N LEU A 43 3.96 16.40 -7.56
CA LEU A 43 4.66 16.03 -6.33
C LEU A 43 3.69 15.98 -5.14
N ILE A 44 2.86 17.00 -4.96
CA ILE A 44 1.86 17.04 -3.88
C ILE A 44 0.83 15.91 -4.04
N ILE A 45 0.36 15.67 -5.26
CA ILE A 45 -0.58 14.57 -5.55
C ILE A 45 0.03 13.21 -5.23
N THR A 46 1.31 13.01 -5.57
CA THR A 46 2.04 11.76 -5.30
C THR A 46 2.19 11.53 -3.80
N LEU A 47 2.60 12.56 -3.04
CA LEU A 47 2.69 12.49 -1.58
C LEU A 47 1.34 12.23 -0.92
N ALA A 48 0.27 12.91 -1.37
CA ALA A 48 -1.08 12.69 -0.88
C ALA A 48 -1.58 11.27 -1.16
N THR A 49 -1.24 10.72 -2.33
CA THR A 49 -1.58 9.34 -2.72
C THR A 49 -0.84 8.33 -1.84
N ILE A 50 0.48 8.48 -1.66
CA ILE A 50 1.28 7.62 -0.77
C ILE A 50 0.72 7.68 0.66
N GLY A 51 0.42 8.88 1.16
CA GLY A 51 -0.15 9.07 2.50
C GLY A 51 -1.53 8.41 2.65
N THR A 52 -2.38 8.53 1.64
CA THR A 52 -3.72 7.89 1.62
C THR A 52 -3.59 6.37 1.61
N ILE A 53 -2.71 5.82 0.78
CA ILE A 53 -2.45 4.37 0.72
C ILE A 53 -1.90 3.87 2.06
N GLY A 54 -0.93 4.58 2.64
CA GLY A 54 -0.38 4.26 3.96
C GLY A 54 -1.45 4.28 5.06
N PHE A 55 -2.38 5.24 5.01
CA PHE A 55 -3.52 5.30 5.95
C PHE A 55 -4.47 4.10 5.78
N ILE A 56 -4.79 3.73 4.53
CA ILE A 56 -5.63 2.56 4.24
C ILE A 56 -4.94 1.27 4.71
N LEU A 57 -3.64 1.10 4.43
CA LEU A 57 -2.86 -0.05 4.89
C LEU A 57 -2.80 -0.10 6.42
N LYS A 58 -2.67 1.04 7.10
CA LYS A 58 -2.76 1.10 8.56
C LYS A 58 -4.12 0.60 9.07
N ARG A 59 -5.22 1.00 8.44
CA ARG A 59 -6.57 0.58 8.85
C ARG A 59 -6.85 -0.89 8.52
N THR A 60 -6.44 -1.38 7.36
CA THR A 60 -6.78 -2.71 6.85
C THR A 60 -5.83 -3.80 7.34
N TRP A 61 -4.55 -3.48 7.49
CA TRP A 61 -3.49 -4.44 7.85
C TRP A 61 -2.99 -4.22 9.28
N TRP A 62 -2.51 -3.00 9.61
CA TRP A 62 -1.88 -2.73 10.92
C TRP A 62 -2.84 -2.96 12.11
N ASN A 63 -4.04 -2.37 12.07
CA ASN A 63 -5.04 -2.58 13.13
C ASN A 63 -5.54 -4.03 13.25
N LYS A 64 -5.25 -4.88 12.25
CA LYS A 64 -5.66 -6.29 12.25
C LYS A 64 -4.56 -7.25 12.69
N LEU A 65 -3.34 -6.73 12.84
CA LEU A 65 -2.18 -7.45 13.37
C LEU A 65 -2.03 -7.29 14.87
N GLU A 66 -2.54 -6.20 15.46
CA GLU A 66 -2.68 -6.06 16.91
C GLU A 66 -3.84 -6.94 17.41
N ASN A 67 -3.59 -8.26 17.47
CA ASN A 67 -4.13 -9.21 18.45
C ASN A 67 -3.44 -10.58 18.30
#